data_AF-F4B4X2-F1
#
_entry.id   AF-F4B4X2-F1
#
_cell.length_a   1.000
_cell.length_b   1.000
_cell.length_c   1.000
_cell.angle_alpha   90.00
_cell.angle_beta   90.00
_cell.angle_gamma   90.00
#
_symmetry.space_group_name_H-M   'P 1'
#
loop_
_entity.id
_entity.type
_entity.pdbx_description
1 polymer ?
#
loop_
_entity_poly.entity_id
_entity_poly.type
_entity_poly.pdbx_seq_one_letter_code
_entity_poly.pdbx_strand_id
1 'polypeptide(L)'
;MMWFSKLNIERLLALLHKITGWTILGYLIVHVIFVNRLAHGELTEPELFKYFLVLIGSVVVFHAINGIRIILIETGHLIPKHHMEEPWIYYKPHRIYIWSMIIITILSFFIGLYLVIR
;
A
#
# COMPACT_ATOMS: atom_id res chain seq x y z
N MET A 1 12.14 24.61 2.38
CA MET A 1 11.44 23.31 2.38
C MET A 1 10.85 23.06 1.00
N MET A 2 11.65 22.50 0.10
CA MET A 2 11.36 22.37 -1.35
C MET A 2 10.57 21.08 -1.71
N TRP A 3 9.88 20.48 -0.75
CA TRP A 3 9.27 19.15 -0.95
C TRP A 3 7.94 19.23 -1.72
N PHE A 4 7.25 20.36 -1.68
CA PHE A 4 5.91 20.56 -2.24
C PHE A 4 5.85 21.33 -3.57
N SER A 5 6.97 21.86 -4.08
CA SER A 5 6.89 22.78 -5.22
C SER A 5 6.55 22.12 -6.56
N LYS A 6 6.66 20.78 -6.67
CA LYS A 6 6.13 19.96 -7.79
C LYS A 6 5.78 18.55 -7.29
N LEU A 7 4.54 18.36 -6.81
CA LEU A 7 4.01 17.02 -6.51
C LEU A 7 3.97 16.20 -7.81
N ASN A 8 4.85 15.21 -7.92
CA ASN A 8 4.78 14.18 -8.96
C ASN A 8 4.30 12.86 -8.34
N ILE A 9 3.82 11.95 -9.18
CA ILE A 9 3.25 10.67 -8.74
C ILE A 9 4.25 9.86 -7.89
N GLU A 10 5.53 9.89 -8.22
CA GLU A 10 6.59 9.19 -7.46
C GLU A 10 6.70 9.68 -6.02
N ARG A 11 6.71 11.00 -5.80
CA ARG A 11 6.78 11.57 -4.45
C ARG A 11 5.55 11.21 -3.64
N LEU A 12 4.38 11.17 -4.27
CA LEU A 12 3.14 10.73 -3.63
C LEU A 12 3.22 9.24 -3.26
N LEU A 13 3.63 8.37 -4.17
CA LEU A 13 3.78 6.94 -3.90
C LEU A 13 4.81 6.65 -2.81
N ALA A 14 5.91 7.40 -2.77
CA ALA A 14 6.92 7.30 -1.71
C ALA A 14 6.40 7.82 -0.35
N LEU A 15 5.63 8.91 -0.35
CA LEU A 15 4.98 9.40 0.86
C LEU A 15 3.97 8.38 1.40
N LEU A 16 3.10 7.87 0.53
CA LEU A 16 2.10 6.87 0.88
C LEU A 16 2.75 5.57 1.37
N HIS A 17 3.89 5.14 0.79
CA HIS A 17 4.61 3.96 1.28
C HIS A 17 5.00 4.11 2.76
N LYS A 18 5.55 5.27 3.13
CA LYS A 18 5.93 5.57 4.51
C LYS A 18 4.72 5.64 5.44
N ILE A 19 3.66 6.34 5.03
CA ILE A 19 2.43 6.46 5.81
C ILE A 19 1.83 5.07 6.06
N THR A 20 1.66 4.27 5.01
CA THR A 20 1.12 2.91 5.12
C THR A 20 1.99 1.99 5.95
N GLY A 21 3.31 2.10 5.89
CA GLY A 21 4.22 1.34 6.77
C GLY A 21 3.99 1.66 8.25
N TRP A 22 3.88 2.94 8.60
CA TRP A 22 3.55 3.37 9.97
C TRP A 22 2.15 2.93 10.39
N THR A 23 1.16 3.00 9.48
CA THR A 23 -0.21 2.51 9.73
C THR A 23 -0.22 1.01 10.03
N ILE A 24 0.48 0.19 9.24
CA ILE A 24 0.57 -1.26 9.46
C ILE A 24 1.25 -1.57 10.78
N LEU A 25 2.37 -0.91 11.09
CA LEU A 25 3.07 -1.11 12.35
C LEU A 25 2.17 -0.77 13.55
N GLY A 26 1.52 0.39 13.52
CA GLY A 26 0.59 0.80 14.58
C GLY A 26 -0.58 -0.17 14.72
N TYR A 27 -1.16 -0.60 13.60
CA TYR A 27 -2.22 -1.62 13.58
C TYR A 27 -1.74 -2.92 14.22
N LEU A 28 -0.58 -3.45 13.86
CA LEU A 28 -0.08 -4.72 14.39
C LEU A 28 0.12 -4.68 15.91
N ILE A 29 0.66 -3.58 16.45
CA ILE A 29 0.83 -3.41 17.90
C ILE A 29 -0.52 -3.48 18.62
N VAL A 30 -1.51 -2.71 18.14
CA VAL A 30 -2.86 -2.70 18.73
C VAL A 30 -3.57 -4.03 18.52
N HIS A 31 -3.40 -4.65 17.35
CA HIS A 31 -4.07 -5.87 16.96
C HIS A 31 -3.64 -7.07 17.79
N VAL A 32 -2.34 -7.18 18.13
CA VAL A 32 -1.86 -8.24 19.04
C VAL A 32 -2.54 -8.16 20.39
N ILE A 33 -2.69 -6.95 20.95
CA ILE A 33 -3.38 -6.73 22.22
C ILE A 33 -4.88 -7.07 22.08
N PHE A 34 -5.52 -6.60 21.00
CA PHE A 34 -6.93 -6.86 20.73
C PHE A 34 -7.22 -8.36 20.63
N VAL A 35 -6.45 -9.10 19.83
CA VAL A 35 -6.63 -10.55 19.65
C VAL A 35 -6.36 -11.31 20.95
N ASN A 36 -5.36 -10.89 21.74
CA ASN A 36 -5.11 -11.50 23.04
C ASN A 36 -6.32 -11.38 23.98
N ARG A 37 -6.92 -10.19 24.08
CA ARG A 37 -8.10 -9.96 24.93
C ARG A 37 -9.35 -10.66 24.40
N LEU A 38 -9.53 -10.71 23.07
CA LEU A 38 -10.59 -11.48 22.41
C LEU A 38 -10.47 -12.97 22.74
N ALA A 39 -9.27 -13.54 22.70
CA ALA A 39 -9.02 -14.95 22.98
C ALA A 39 -9.31 -15.35 24.45
N HIS A 40 -9.23 -14.39 25.39
CA HIS A 40 -9.57 -14.60 26.79
C HIS A 40 -11.04 -14.23 27.12
N GLY A 41 -11.84 -13.86 26.12
CA GLY A 41 -13.25 -13.49 26.30
C GLY A 41 -13.45 -12.14 27.00
N GLU A 42 -12.41 -11.32 27.11
CA GLU A 42 -12.47 -9.99 27.74
C GLU A 42 -13.06 -8.91 26.82
N LEU A 43 -13.12 -9.20 25.52
CA LEU A 43 -13.65 -8.34 24.49
C LEU A 43 -14.51 -9.15 23.54
N THR A 44 -15.49 -8.48 22.94
CA THR A 44 -16.20 -8.97 21.76
C THR A 44 -15.79 -8.14 20.56
N GLU A 45 -15.73 -8.77 19.39
CA GLU A 45 -15.40 -8.08 18.15
C GLU A 45 -16.54 -7.12 17.77
N PRO A 46 -16.25 -5.81 17.60
CA PRO A 46 -17.27 -4.87 17.16
C PRO A 46 -17.69 -5.16 15.70
N GLU A 47 -18.98 -5.09 15.41
CA GLU A 47 -19.51 -5.31 14.05
C GLU A 47 -18.90 -4.38 13.00
N LEU A 48 -18.43 -3.19 13.40
CA LEU A 48 -17.79 -2.24 12.47
C LEU A 48 -16.31 -2.61 12.17
N PHE A 49 -15.70 -3.52 12.93
CA PHE A 49 -14.29 -3.87 12.80
C PHE A 49 -13.97 -4.52 11.44
N LYS A 50 -14.90 -5.28 10.87
CA LYS A 50 -14.77 -5.87 9.54
C LYS A 50 -14.54 -4.84 8.42
N TYR A 51 -15.16 -3.66 8.49
CA TYR A 51 -14.92 -2.60 7.50
C TYR A 51 -13.54 -1.95 7.67
N PHE A 52 -13.11 -1.80 8.93
CA PHE A 52 -11.76 -1.35 9.22
C PHE A 52 -10.70 -2.35 8.73
N LEU A 53 -10.96 -3.66 8.86
CA LEU A 53 -10.10 -4.72 8.32
C LEU A 53 -9.99 -4.65 6.78
N VAL A 54 -11.07 -4.33 6.06
CA VAL A 54 -11.02 -4.11 4.60
C VAL A 54 -10.09 -2.96 4.24
N LEU A 55 -10.15 -1.86 4.98
CA LEU A 55 -9.25 -0.72 4.79
C LEU A 55 -7.79 -1.11 5.07
N ILE A 56 -7.52 -1.75 6.21
CA ILE A 56 -6.17 -2.21 6.56
C ILE A 56 -5.64 -3.22 5.54
N GLY A 57 -6.46 -4.16 5.07
CA GLY A 57 -6.07 -5.11 4.02
C GLY A 57 -5.65 -4.40 2.73
N SER A 58 -6.38 -3.36 2.33
CA SER A 58 -6.04 -2.55 1.15
C SER A 58 -4.74 -1.74 1.33
N VAL A 59 -4.52 -1.23 2.55
CA VAL A 59 -3.27 -0.58 2.95
C VAL A 59 -2.08 -1.55 2.84
N VAL A 60 -2.24 -2.80 3.28
CA VAL A 60 -1.22 -3.85 3.18
C VAL A 60 -0.93 -4.20 1.72
N VAL A 61 -1.96 -4.38 0.88
CA VAL A 61 -1.82 -4.64 -0.56
C VAL A 61 -1.00 -3.55 -1.24
N PHE A 62 -1.37 -2.29 -1.00
CA PHE A 62 -0.60 -1.15 -1.52
C PHE A 62 0.85 -1.18 -1.03
N HIS A 63 1.07 -1.31 0.28
CA HIS A 63 2.40 -1.25 0.88
C HIS A 63 3.32 -2.33 0.31
N ALA A 64 2.82 -3.56 0.20
CA ALA A 64 3.56 -4.70 -0.34
C ALA A 64 3.92 -4.49 -1.83
N ILE A 65 2.95 -4.18 -2.69
CA ILE A 65 3.19 -4.04 -4.14
C ILE A 65 4.07 -2.82 -4.44
N ASN A 66 3.92 -1.74 -3.67
CA ASN A 66 4.77 -0.55 -3.75
C ASN A 66 6.21 -0.86 -3.30
N GLY A 67 6.38 -1.64 -2.22
CA GLY A 67 7.69 -2.14 -1.79
C GLY A 67 8.36 -2.98 -2.89
N ILE A 68 7.61 -3.88 -3.54
CA ILE A 68 8.12 -4.63 -4.70
C ILE A 68 8.51 -3.68 -5.84
N ARG A 69 7.75 -2.60 -6.10
CA ARG A 69 8.15 -1.59 -7.11
C ARG A 69 9.54 -1.02 -6.82
N ILE A 70 9.77 -0.63 -5.57
CA ILE A 70 11.04 -0.04 -5.12
C ILE A 70 12.17 -1.03 -5.33
N ILE A 71 12.00 -2.29 -4.90
CA ILE A 71 13.00 -3.36 -5.12
C ILE A 71 13.30 -3.54 -6.62
N LEU A 72 12.27 -3.54 -7.47
CA LEU A 72 12.44 -3.68 -8.92
C LEU A 72 13.12 -2.47 -9.57
N ILE A 73 12.95 -1.27 -9.02
CA ILE A 73 13.71 -0.08 -9.44
C ILE A 73 15.18 -0.23 -9.01
N GLU A 74 15.43 -0.54 -7.73
CA GLU A 74 16.79 -0.67 -7.17
C GLU A 74 17.61 -1.79 -7.83
N THR A 75 16.95 -2.86 -8.26
CA THR A 75 17.57 -3.97 -9.00
C THR A 75 17.64 -3.72 -10.51
N GLY A 76 17.21 -2.55 -11.00
CA GLY A 76 17.31 -2.15 -12.40
C GLY A 76 16.31 -2.81 -13.36
N HIS A 77 15.26 -3.46 -12.85
CA HIS A 77 14.19 -4.06 -13.68
C HIS A 77 13.21 -3.02 -14.21
N LEU A 78 12.98 -1.94 -13.46
CA LEU A 78 12.08 -0.83 -13.84
C LEU A 78 12.83 0.45 -14.24
N ILE A 79 14.07 0.32 -14.72
CA ILE A 79 14.90 1.41 -15.24
C ILE A 79 15.29 1.09 -16.70
N PRO A 80 15.37 2.08 -17.62
CA PRO A 80 15.85 1.85 -18.98
C PRO A 80 17.30 1.33 -18.99
N LYS A 81 17.55 0.15 -19.57
CA LYS A 81 18.91 -0.43 -19.64
C LYS A 81 19.80 0.15 -20.74
N HIS A 82 19.20 0.65 -21.82
CA HIS A 82 19.92 1.08 -23.02
C HIS A 82 19.61 2.52 -23.45
N HIS A 83 18.77 3.24 -22.69
CA HIS A 83 18.30 4.60 -23.02
C HIS A 83 18.46 5.49 -21.79
N MET A 84 19.72 5.71 -21.37
CA MET A 84 20.03 6.46 -20.15
C MET A 84 19.65 7.95 -20.23
N GLU A 85 19.38 8.44 -21.44
CA GLU A 85 18.94 9.82 -21.68
C GLU A 85 17.47 10.05 -21.26
N GLU A 86 16.64 9.00 -21.20
CA GLU A 86 15.26 9.12 -20.74
C GLU A 86 15.19 9.06 -19.20
N PRO A 87 14.55 10.04 -18.54
CA PRO A 87 14.28 9.94 -17.11
C PRO A 87 13.44 8.69 -16.82
N TRP A 88 13.91 7.80 -15.95
CA TRP A 88 13.26 6.52 -15.62
C TRP A 88 11.79 6.66 -15.16
N ILE A 89 11.39 7.84 -14.66
CA ILE A 89 10.01 8.17 -14.33
C ILE A 89 9.05 8.04 -15.53
N TYR A 90 9.54 8.22 -16.76
CA TYR A 90 8.75 8.08 -17.98
C TYR A 90 8.84 6.70 -18.63
N TYR A 91 9.67 5.80 -18.07
CA TYR A 91 9.88 4.47 -18.61
C TYR A 91 8.57 3.68 -18.62
N LYS A 92 8.19 3.16 -19.80
CA LYS A 92 6.88 2.52 -20.03
C LYS A 92 6.59 1.35 -19.07
N PRO A 93 7.51 0.38 -18.85
CA PRO A 93 7.28 -0.70 -17.89
C PRO A 93 7.04 -0.19 -16.46
N HIS A 94 7.77 0.84 -16.02
CA HIS A 94 7.58 1.45 -14.72
C HIS A 94 6.19 2.08 -14.60
N ARG A 95 5.75 2.84 -15.60
CA ARG A 95 4.40 3.44 -15.62
C ARG A 95 3.29 2.39 -15.63
N ILE A 96 3.45 1.30 -16.40
CA ILE A 96 2.50 0.18 -16.39
C ILE A 96 2.41 -0.41 -14.99
N TYR A 97 3.54 -0.66 -14.33
CA TYR A 97 3.57 -1.18 -12.97
C TYR A 97 2.79 -0.27 -12.00
N ILE A 98 3.00 1.05 -12.06
CA ILE A 98 2.27 2.01 -11.20
C ILE A 98 0.76 1.86 -11.38
N TRP A 99 0.27 1.87 -12.62
CA TRP A 99 -1.16 1.78 -12.90
C TRP A 99 -1.74 0.42 -12.50
N SER A 100 -1.05 -0.67 -12.79
CA SER A 100 -1.44 -2.01 -12.35
C SER A 100 -1.55 -2.09 -10.83
N MET A 101 -0.58 -1.56 -10.10
CA MET A 101 -0.59 -1.52 -8.64
C MET A 101 -1.78 -0.70 -8.10
N ILE A 102 -2.05 0.48 -8.68
CA ILE A 102 -3.19 1.33 -8.29
C ILE A 102 -4.51 0.57 -8.51
N ILE A 103 -4.68 -0.03 -9.69
CA ILE A 103 -5.87 -0.81 -10.03
C ILE A 103 -6.04 -1.99 -9.05
N ILE A 104 -4.98 -2.76 -8.79
CA ILE A 104 -5.03 -3.89 -7.85
C ILE A 104 -5.42 -3.44 -6.44
N THR A 105 -4.86 -2.32 -5.97
CA THR A 105 -5.18 -1.75 -4.64
C THR A 105 -6.65 -1.33 -4.55
N ILE A 106 -7.17 -0.68 -5.60
CA ILE A 106 -8.57 -0.25 -5.65
C ILE A 106 -9.50 -1.47 -5.70
N LEU A 107 -9.18 -2.46 -6.55
CA LEU A 107 -9.96 -3.69 -6.66
C LEU A 107 -9.95 -4.48 -5.34
N SER A 108 -8.82 -4.59 -4.65
CA SER A 108 -8.76 -5.29 -3.36
C SER A 108 -9.69 -4.66 -2.32
N PHE A 109 -9.79 -3.32 -2.32
CA PHE A 109 -10.72 -2.61 -1.44
C PHE A 109 -12.18 -2.94 -1.76
N PHE A 110 -12.59 -2.81 -3.02
CA PHE A 110 -13.99 -3.05 -3.40
C PHE A 110 -14.39 -4.53 -3.27
N ILE A 111 -13.49 -5.46 -3.58
CA ILE A 111 -13.73 -6.89 -3.36
C ILE A 111 -13.89 -7.16 -1.87
N GLY A 112 -12.99 -6.66 -1.02
CA GLY A 112 -13.10 -6.80 0.43
C GLY A 112 -14.39 -6.21 0.97
N LEU A 113 -14.78 -5.02 0.50
CA LEU A 113 -16.02 -4.37 0.91
C LEU A 113 -17.26 -5.18 0.50
N TYR A 114 -17.29 -5.68 -0.74
CA TYR A 114 -18.36 -6.53 -1.23
C TYR A 114 -18.53 -7.80 -0.37
N LEU A 115 -17.42 -8.44 -0.01
CA LEU A 115 -17.41 -9.66 0.81
C LEU A 115 -17.91 -9.42 2.24
N VAL A 116 -17.73 -8.21 2.77
CA VAL A 116 -18.08 -7.85 4.16
C VAL A 116 -19.53 -7.34 4.31
N ILE A 117 -20.09 -6.77 3.23
CA ILE A 117 -21.49 -6.29 3.20
C ILE A 117 -22.48 -7.45 3.04
N ARG A 118 -22.07 -8.50 2.34
CA ARG A 118 -22.89 -9.69 2.09
C ARG A 118 -22.85 -10.66 3.27
#